data_AF-A0A162TIP0-F1
#
_entry.id   AF-A0A162TIP0-F1
#
_cell.length_a   1.000
_cell.length_b   1.000
_cell.length_c   1.000
_cell.angle_alpha   90.00
_cell.angle_beta   90.00
_cell.angle_gamma   90.00
#
_symmetry.space_group_name_H-M   'P 1'
#
loop_
_entity.id
_entity.type
_entity.pdbx_description
1 polymer ?
#
loop_
_entity_poly.entity_id
_entity_poly.type
_entity_poly.pdbx_seq_one_letter_code
_entity_poly.pdbx_strand_id
1 'polypeptide(L)' 'MPTNRERNQAVEEIRDHIHNTEENHKRTEEVLATQPLSSNVRADLETRNAHREQSLNDFKEALYDEL' A
#
# COMPACT_ATOMS: atom_id res chain seq x y z
N MET A 1 11.00 -24.85 -10.62
CA MET A 1 11.61 -23.57 -11.01
C MET A 1 10.56 -22.82 -11.81
N PRO A 2 10.01 -21.69 -11.31
CA PRO A 2 9.07 -20.88 -12.09
C PRO A 2 9.75 -20.36 -13.36
N THR A 3 8.97 -20.22 -14.42
CA THR A 3 9.45 -19.72 -15.71
C THR A 3 9.66 -18.19 -15.66
N ASN A 4 10.52 -17.64 -16.52
CA ASN A 4 10.73 -16.18 -16.61
C ASN A 4 9.43 -15.38 -16.85
N ARG A 5 8.40 -16.01 -17.43
CA ARG A 5 7.09 -15.40 -17.65
C ARG A 5 6.28 -15.29 -16.35
N GLU A 6 6.34 -16.31 -15.48
CA GLU A 6 5.66 -16.30 -14.18
C GLU A 6 6.32 -15.32 -13.20
N ARG A 7 7.65 -15.19 -13.22
CA ARG A 7 8.37 -14.18 -12.44
C ARG A 7 8.02 -12.75 -12.84
N ASN A 8 7.97 -12.45 -14.14
CA ASN A 8 7.60 -11.11 -14.60
C ASN A 8 6.16 -10.73 -14.20
N GLN A 9 5.24 -11.69 -14.20
CA GLN A 9 3.86 -11.43 -13.79
C GLN A 9 3.75 -11.18 -12.29
N ALA A 10 4.43 -11.95 -11.45
CA ALA A 10 4.46 -11.71 -10.01
C ALA A 10 5.04 -10.33 -9.65
N VAL A 11 6.08 -9.90 -10.35
CA VAL A 11 6.67 -8.56 -10.18
C VAL A 11 5.70 -7.44 -10.59
N GLU A 12 4.95 -7.61 -11.69
CA GLU A 12 3.93 -6.64 -12.10
C GLU A 12 2.78 -6.57 -11.09
N GLU A 13 2.29 -7.71 -10.59
CA GLU A 13 1.24 -7.77 -9.57
C GLU A 13 1.67 -7.08 -8.26
N ILE A 14 2.92 -7.29 -7.81
CA ILE A 14 3.46 -6.60 -6.63
C ILE A 14 3.55 -5.09 -6.87
N ARG A 15 3.98 -4.64 -8.05
CA ARG A 15 4.03 -3.21 -8.40
C ARG A 15 2.64 -2.57 -8.40
N ASP A 16 1.64 -3.26 -8.93
CA ASP A 16 0.25 -2.79 -8.92
C ASP A 16 -0.27 -2.68 -7.48
N HIS A 17 0.05 -3.63 -6.60
CA HIS A 17 -0.30 -3.56 -5.18
C HIS A 17 0.38 -2.40 -4.45
N ILE A 18 1.67 -2.16 -4.70
CA ILE A 18 2.38 -0.99 -4.17
C ILE A 18 1.69 0.29 -4.64
N HIS A 19 1.49 0.44 -5.94
CA HIS A 19 0.89 1.65 -6.51
C HIS A 19 -0.50 1.95 -5.91
N ASN A 20 -1.38 0.95 -5.88
CA ASN A 20 -2.72 1.09 -5.31
C ASN A 20 -2.67 1.43 -3.82
N THR A 21 -1.72 0.87 -3.08
CA THR A 21 -1.60 1.13 -1.64
C THR A 21 -1.05 2.53 -1.37
N GLU A 22 -0.10 3.02 -2.19
CA GLU A 22 0.40 4.41 -2.12
C GLU A 22 -0.70 5.43 -2.45
N GLU A 23 -1.51 5.19 -3.49
CA GLU A 23 -2.63 6.08 -3.82
C GLU A 23 -3.68 6.13 -2.70
N ASN A 24 -4.03 4.96 -2.13
CA ASN A 24 -4.98 4.89 -1.03
C ASN A 24 -4.44 5.54 0.25
N HIS A 25 -3.13 5.41 0.51
CA HIS A 25 -2.47 6.08 1.62
C HIS A 25 -2.58 7.60 1.46
N LYS A 26 -2.12 8.13 0.33
CA LYS A 26 -2.17 9.56 0.01
C LYS A 26 -3.58 10.14 0.08
N ARG A 27 -4.57 9.42 -0.46
CA ARG A 27 -5.99 9.84 -0.38
C ARG A 27 -6.49 9.89 1.06
N THR A 28 -6.07 8.95 1.90
CA THR A 28 -6.44 8.94 3.33
C THR A 28 -5.80 10.10 4.07
N GLU A 29 -4.53 10.41 3.80
CA GLU A 29 -3.85 11.59 4.35
C GLU A 29 -4.54 12.90 3.95
N GLU A 30 -4.94 13.02 2.68
CA GLU A 30 -5.67 14.19 2.19
C GLU A 30 -7.01 14.34 2.92
N VAL A 31 -7.75 13.25 3.14
CA VAL A 31 -9.01 13.26 3.91
C VAL A 31 -8.77 13.67 5.36
N LEU A 32 -7.74 13.13 6.01
CA LEU A 32 -7.36 13.47 7.38
C LEU A 32 -6.94 14.94 7.55
N ALA A 33 -6.37 15.54 6.51
CA ALA A 33 -5.91 16.93 6.50
C ALA A 33 -7.02 17.93 6.15
N THR A 34 -7.94 17.57 5.26
CA THR A 34 -8.91 18.50 4.66
C THR A 34 -10.30 18.43 5.27
N GLN A 35 -10.71 17.27 5.80
CA GLN A 35 -12.09 17.07 6.26
C GLN A 35 -12.23 17.18 7.78
N PRO A 36 -13.31 17.82 8.28
CA PRO A 36 -13.68 17.76 9.68
C PRO A 36 -14.29 16.39 9.99
N LEU A 37 -13.46 15.49 10.53
CA LEU A 37 -13.85 14.13 10.90
C LEU A 37 -14.18 14.04 12.40
N SER A 38 -15.09 13.14 12.77
CA SER A 38 -15.28 12.79 14.18
C SER A 38 -14.06 12.03 14.71
N SER A 39 -13.78 12.13 16.01
CA SER A 39 -12.59 11.51 16.63
C SER A 39 -12.48 10.01 16.34
N ASN A 40 -13.61 9.29 16.31
CA ASN A 40 -13.64 7.85 16.03
C ASN A 40 -13.29 7.54 14.58
N VAL A 41 -13.82 8.32 13.62
CA VAL A 41 -13.53 8.13 12.19
C VAL A 41 -12.08 8.50 11.89
N ARG A 42 -11.56 9.55 12.53
CA ARG A 42 -10.16 9.96 12.40
C ARG A 42 -9.22 8.86 12.89
N ALA A 43 -9.46 8.30 14.08
CA ALA A 43 -8.63 7.24 14.65
C ALA A 43 -8.65 5.95 13.80
N ASP A 44 -9.81 5.58 13.24
CA ASP A 44 -9.91 4.43 12.32
C ASP A 44 -9.11 4.68 11.03
N LEU A 45 -9.22 5.86 10.43
CA LEU A 45 -8.46 6.22 9.24
C LEU A 45 -6.95 6.28 9.49
N GLU A 46 -6.51 6.87 10.60
CA GLU A 46 -5.09 6.89 11.02
C GLU A 46 -4.55 5.47 11.23
N THR A 47 -5.31 4.61 11.89
CA THR A 47 -4.93 3.20 12.11
C THR A 47 -4.80 2.45 10.78
N ARG A 48 -5.80 2.61 9.89
CA ARG A 48 -5.74 2.01 8.54
C ARG A 48 -4.57 2.55 7.72
N ASN A 49 -4.23 3.83 7.88
CA ASN A 49 -3.12 4.43 7.16
C ASN A 49 -1.78 3.88 7.63
N ALA A 50 -1.59 3.72 8.94
CA ALA A 50 -0.43 3.07 9.52
C ALA A 50 -0.27 1.62 9.03
N HIS A 51 -1.37 0.86 8.95
CA HIS A 51 -1.32 -0.49 8.38
C HIS A 51 -0.94 -0.49 6.89
N ARG A 52 -1.41 0.48 6.11
CA ARG A 52 -1.02 0.62 4.69
C ARG A 52 0.46 0.94 4.53
N GLU A 53 1.01 1.81 5.38
CA GLU A 53 2.44 2.10 5.39
C GLU A 53 3.27 0.83 5.67
N GLN A 54 2.83 0.02 6.63
CA GLN A 54 3.45 -1.28 6.89
C GLN A 54 3.35 -2.22 5.68
N SER A 55 2.16 -2.40 5.11
CA SER A 55 1.99 -3.25 3.92
C SER A 55 2.81 -2.77 2.72
N LEU A 56 2.99 -1.45 2.55
CA LEU A 56 3.85 -0.89 1.52
C LEU A 56 5.31 -1.31 1.69
N ASN A 57 5.81 -1.32 2.92
CA ASN A 57 7.16 -1.79 3.20
C ASN A 57 7.28 -3.29 2.91
N ASP A 58 6.30 -4.09 3.33
CA ASP A 58 6.28 -5.54 3.07
C ASP A 58 6.26 -5.84 1.56
N PHE A 59 5.45 -5.12 0.77
CA PHE A 59 5.42 -5.30 -0.69
C PHE A 59 6.71 -4.83 -1.36
N LYS A 60 7.34 -3.76 -0.87
CA LYS A 60 8.63 -3.28 -1.39
C LYS A 60 9.74 -4.29 -1.09
N GLU A 61 9.75 -4.90 0.10
CA GLU A 61 10.68 -5.97 0.46
C GLU A 61 10.48 -7.20 -0.43
N ALA A 62 9.23 -7.65 -0.62
CA ALA A 62 8.91 -8.76 -1.54
C ALA A 62 9.35 -8.47 -2.98
N LEU A 63 9.23 -7.22 -3.44
CA LEU A 63 9.70 -6.81 -4.76
C LEU A 63 11.24 -6.86 -4.88
N TYR A 64 11.97 -6.51 -3.81
CA TYR A 64 13.42 -6.62 -3.78
C TYR A 64 13.90 -8.07 -3.80
N ASP A 65 13.20 -8.98 -3.11
CA ASP A 65 13.56 -10.40 -3.06
C ASP A 65 13.34 -11.13 -4.40
N GLU A 66 12.44 -10.63 -5.25
CA GLU A 66 12.18 -11.19 -6.58
C GLU A 66 13.06 -10.62 -7.71
N LEU A 67 13.78 -9.51 -7.48
CA LEU A 67 14.68 -8.84 -8.44
C LEU A 67 16.11 -9.41 -8.44
#